data_AF-A0A1I8INK3-F1
#
_entry.id   AF-A0A1I8INK3-F1
#
_cell.length_a   1.000
_cell.length_b   1.000
_cell.length_c   1.000
_cell.angle_alpha   90.00
_cell.angle_beta   90.00
_cell.angle_gamma   90.00
#
_symmetry.space_group_name_H-M   'P 1'
#
loop_
_entity.id
_entity.type
_entity.pdbx_description
1 polymer ?
#
loop_
_entity_poly.entity_id
_entity_poly.type
_entity_poly.pdbx_seq_one_letter_code
_entity_poly.pdbx_strand_id
1 'polypeptide(L)'
;FYVLDAMFGCNDLLTEEAIYGQLRRIVKDAGECAAESANRPPPRLGVLTSMQRDLWARAREHLAQNETNRANLDLIERSCFIVCLDKDSNQQEQQAEAAAVGDAVSNDVRRSLQLLHGMGSRHNGANRWYDKTMQ
;
A
#
# COMPACT_ATOMS: atom_id res chain seq x y z
N PHE A 1 1.63 -1.89 -6.74
CA PHE A 1 1.42 -3.22 -6.17
C PHE A 1 2.25 -4.20 -6.96
N TYR A 2 2.82 -5.19 -6.29
CA TYR A 2 3.66 -6.22 -6.90
C TYR A 2 3.15 -7.58 -6.45
N VAL A 3 3.28 -8.58 -7.32
CA VAL A 3 3.05 -9.98 -6.97
C VAL A 3 4.39 -10.58 -6.59
N LEU A 4 4.44 -11.24 -5.44
CA LEU A 4 5.58 -12.02 -4.99
C LEU A 4 5.08 -13.44 -4.73
N ASP A 5 5.47 -14.36 -5.59
CA ASP A 5 5.18 -15.77 -5.41
C ASP A 5 6.04 -16.33 -4.28
N ALA A 6 5.42 -16.59 -3.12
CA ALA A 6 6.10 -17.10 -1.93
C ALA A 6 6.42 -18.61 -2.01
N MET A 7 5.88 -19.29 -3.02
CA MET A 7 6.09 -20.72 -3.28
C MET A 7 6.60 -20.92 -4.71
N PHE A 8 7.44 -21.93 -4.90
CA PHE A 8 7.88 -22.37 -6.23
C PHE A 8 7.63 -23.88 -6.40
N GLY A 9 7.37 -24.31 -7.64
CA GLY A 9 7.19 -25.72 -7.98
C GLY A 9 6.06 -26.41 -7.21
N CYS A 10 6.37 -27.57 -6.62
CA CYS A 10 5.43 -28.48 -5.95
C CYS A 10 5.08 -28.06 -4.51
N ASN A 11 4.88 -26.76 -4.23
CA ASN A 11 4.65 -26.13 -2.91
C ASN A 11 5.90 -25.95 -2.02
N ASP A 12 7.09 -25.80 -2.60
CA ASP A 12 8.26 -25.42 -1.80
C ASP A 12 8.23 -23.92 -1.47
N LEU A 13 8.39 -23.57 -0.19
CA LEU A 13 8.45 -22.17 0.24
C LEU A 13 9.78 -21.54 -0.14
N LEU A 14 9.73 -20.27 -0.53
CA LEU A 14 10.95 -19.47 -0.67
C LEU A 14 11.68 -19.36 0.68
N THR A 15 13.01 -19.39 0.61
CA THR A 15 13.86 -19.09 1.76
C THR A 15 13.72 -17.61 2.14
N GLU A 16 14.04 -17.28 3.39
CA GLU A 16 14.07 -15.89 3.86
C GLU A 16 14.97 -15.01 2.98
N GLU A 17 16.15 -15.51 2.61
CA GLU A 17 17.09 -14.80 1.73
C GLU A 17 16.48 -14.51 0.35
N ALA A 18 15.75 -15.48 -0.22
CA ALA A 18 15.06 -15.30 -1.49
C ALA A 18 13.93 -14.27 -1.37
N ILE A 19 13.12 -14.34 -0.32
CA ILE A 19 12.05 -13.37 -0.04
C ILE A 19 12.65 -11.96 0.12
N TYR A 20 13.70 -11.81 0.93
CA TYR A 20 14.42 -10.54 1.11
C TYR A 20 14.95 -10.01 -0.22
N GLY A 21 15.55 -10.88 -1.03
CA GLY A 21 16.02 -10.54 -2.38
C GLY A 21 14.91 -9.98 -3.28
N GLN A 22 13.73 -10.60 -3.27
CA GLN A 22 12.57 -10.13 -4.03
C GLN A 22 12.02 -8.80 -3.49
N LEU A 23 11.87 -8.66 -2.17
CA LEU A 23 11.42 -7.42 -1.56
C LEU A 23 12.37 -6.26 -1.88
N ARG A 24 13.69 -6.49 -1.84
CA ARG A 24 14.70 -5.48 -2.19
C ARG A 24 14.58 -5.05 -3.66
N ARG A 25 14.31 -5.98 -4.58
CA ARG A 25 14.07 -5.66 -6.00
C ARG A 25 12.81 -4.81 -6.16
N ILE A 26 11.72 -5.18 -5.49
CA ILE A 26 10.46 -4.43 -5.50
C ILE A 26 10.65 -3.00 -5.00
N VAL A 27 11.34 -2.82 -3.88
CA VAL A 27 11.62 -1.48 -3.32
C VAL A 27 12.45 -0.63 -4.28
N LYS A 28 13.47 -1.24 -4.90
CA LYS A 28 14.32 -0.56 -5.89
C LYS A 28 13.50 -0.11 -7.11
N ASP A 29 12.75 -1.03 -7.71
CA ASP A 29 11.90 -0.77 -8.88
C ASP A 29 10.85 0.31 -8.59
N ALA A 30 10.18 0.24 -7.44
CA ALA A 30 9.21 1.24 -7.01
C ALA A 30 9.84 2.63 -6.84
N GLY A 31 11.09 2.70 -6.37
CA GLY A 31 11.85 3.95 -6.24
C GLY A 31 12.24 4.53 -7.59
N GLU A 32 12.73 3.70 -8.52
CA GLU A 32 13.10 4.09 -9.88
C GLU A 32 11.88 4.59 -10.66
N CYS A 33 10.78 3.84 -10.62
CA CYS A 33 9.49 4.24 -11.21
C CYS A 33 9.00 5.58 -10.64
N ALA A 34 9.14 5.83 -9.33
CA ALA A 34 8.76 7.11 -8.73
C ALA A 34 9.63 8.27 -9.20
N ALA A 35 10.93 8.04 -9.43
CA ALA A 35 11.86 9.05 -9.94
C ALA A 35 11.58 9.37 -11.42
N GLU A 36 11.37 8.35 -12.26
CA GLU A 36 11.06 8.51 -13.69
C GLU A 36 9.71 9.20 -13.92
N SER A 37 8.74 8.90 -13.06
CA SER A 37 7.40 9.47 -13.13
C SER A 37 7.22 10.73 -12.28
N ALA A 38 8.29 11.43 -11.89
CA ALA A 38 8.21 12.60 -11.02
C ALA A 38 7.20 13.68 -11.49
N ASN A 39 7.10 13.89 -12.81
CA ASN A 39 6.14 14.82 -13.41
C ASN A 39 4.71 14.28 -13.53
N ARG A 40 4.53 12.95 -13.44
CA ARG A 40 3.23 12.28 -13.54
C ARG A 40 3.25 10.98 -12.72
N PRO A 41 3.20 11.07 -11.38
CA PRO A 41 3.30 9.88 -10.54
C PRO A 41 2.14 8.92 -10.81
N PRO A 42 2.36 7.60 -10.65
CA PRO A 42 1.30 6.61 -10.86
C PRO A 42 0.13 6.87 -9.90
N PRO A 43 -1.11 6.59 -10.35
CA PRO A 43 -2.28 6.78 -9.51
C PRO A 43 -2.22 5.89 -8.27
N ARG A 44 -2.51 6.47 -7.11
CA ARG A 44 -2.51 5.77 -5.82
C ARG A 44 -3.84 5.05 -5.60
N LEU A 45 -4.08 3.98 -6.35
CA LEU A 45 -5.38 3.29 -6.44
C LEU A 45 -5.90 2.72 -5.12
N GLY A 46 -5.00 2.31 -4.20
CA GLY A 46 -5.39 1.72 -2.92
C GLY A 46 -6.31 2.61 -2.07
N VAL A 47 -6.20 3.93 -2.20
CA VAL A 47 -7.06 4.90 -1.48
C VAL A 47 -8.54 4.76 -1.84
N LEU A 48 -8.88 4.24 -3.02
CA LEU A 48 -10.28 4.08 -3.43
C LEU A 48 -11.01 3.07 -2.54
N THR A 49 -10.28 2.11 -1.97
CA THR A 49 -10.84 1.09 -1.06
C THR A 49 -11.25 1.66 0.30
N SER A 50 -10.85 2.89 0.64
CA SER A 50 -11.30 3.58 1.88
C SER A 50 -12.54 4.46 1.68
N MET A 51 -13.07 4.56 0.45
CA MET A 51 -14.28 5.34 0.18
C MET A 51 -15.52 4.70 0.82
N GLN A 52 -16.61 5.47 0.94
CA GLN A 52 -17.93 4.91 1.24
C GLN A 52 -18.23 3.75 0.28
N ARG A 53 -18.81 2.66 0.81
CA ARG A 53 -18.97 1.39 0.09
C ARG A 53 -19.69 1.53 -1.25
N ASP A 54 -20.72 2.37 -1.37
CA ASP A 54 -21.43 2.59 -2.64
C ASP A 54 -20.57 3.30 -3.70
N LEU A 55 -19.75 4.27 -3.26
CA LEU A 55 -18.83 4.98 -4.14
C LEU A 55 -17.70 4.06 -4.60
N TRP A 56 -17.15 3.28 -3.68
CA TRP A 56 -16.14 2.28 -4.02
C TRP A 56 -16.70 1.22 -4.97
N ALA A 57 -17.91 0.70 -4.76
CA ALA A 57 -18.54 -0.26 -5.65
C ALA A 57 -18.62 0.25 -7.10
N ARG A 58 -19.11 1.49 -7.29
CA ARG A 58 -19.15 2.14 -8.61
C ARG A 58 -17.76 2.36 -9.21
N ALA A 59 -16.80 2.81 -8.40
CA ALA A 59 -15.43 3.02 -8.86
C ALA A 59 -14.74 1.70 -9.25
N ARG A 60 -14.95 0.62 -8.49
CA ARG A 60 -14.43 -0.72 -8.79
C ARG A 60 -15.02 -1.26 -10.08
N GLU A 61 -16.33 -1.12 -10.29
CA GLU A 61 -17.00 -1.51 -11.54
C GLU A 61 -16.40 -0.79 -12.74
N HIS A 62 -16.20 0.53 -12.63
CA HIS A 62 -15.54 1.30 -13.68
C HIS A 62 -14.10 0.85 -13.94
N LEU A 63 -13.31 0.62 -12.88
CA LEU A 63 -11.93 0.11 -13.01
C LEU A 63 -11.89 -1.24 -13.75
N ALA A 64 -12.84 -2.14 -13.47
CA ALA A 64 -12.92 -3.48 -14.06
C ALA A 64 -13.33 -3.51 -15.53
N GLN A 65 -13.75 -2.38 -16.12
CA GLN A 65 -14.02 -2.25 -17.56
C GLN A 65 -12.73 -2.42 -18.39
N ASN A 66 -11.57 -2.06 -17.84
CA ASN A 66 -10.28 -2.31 -18.45
C ASN A 66 -9.77 -3.72 -18.10
N GLU A 67 -9.36 -4.50 -19.09
CA GLU A 67 -8.97 -5.90 -18.89
C GLU A 67 -7.72 -6.07 -18.02
N THR A 68 -6.73 -5.21 -18.19
CA THR A 68 -5.51 -5.21 -17.37
C THR A 68 -5.82 -4.90 -15.91
N ASN A 69 -6.67 -3.89 -15.65
CA ASN A 69 -7.11 -3.58 -14.29
C ASN A 69 -7.90 -4.74 -13.69
N ARG A 70 -8.79 -5.37 -14.46
CA ARG A 70 -9.57 -6.53 -14.00
C ARG A 70 -8.66 -7.70 -13.60
N ALA A 71 -7.64 -8.00 -14.40
CA ALA A 71 -6.64 -9.02 -14.06
C ALA A 71 -5.85 -8.65 -12.80
N ASN A 72 -5.45 -7.39 -12.65
CA ASN A 72 -4.74 -6.91 -11.46
C ASN A 72 -5.60 -6.95 -10.19
N LEU A 73 -6.89 -6.61 -10.29
CA LEU A 73 -7.85 -6.74 -9.18
C LEU A 73 -8.00 -8.19 -8.74
N ASP A 74 -8.10 -9.13 -9.68
CA ASP A 74 -8.17 -10.57 -9.41
C ASP A 74 -6.92 -11.08 -8.68
N LEU A 75 -5.72 -10.61 -9.06
CA LEU A 75 -4.47 -10.95 -8.37
C LEU A 75 -4.45 -10.46 -6.92
N ILE A 76 -4.93 -9.23 -6.66
CA ILE A 76 -5.02 -8.69 -5.30
C ILE A 76 -6.04 -9.49 -4.46
N GLU A 77 -7.18 -9.84 -5.06
CA GLU A 77 -8.24 -10.60 -4.38
C GLU A 77 -7.79 -12.03 -4.04
N ARG A 78 -7.05 -12.69 -4.94
CA ARG A 78 -6.56 -14.06 -4.76
C ARG A 78 -5.27 -14.20 -3.94
N SER A 79 -4.52 -13.12 -3.71
CA SER A 79 -3.29 -13.18 -2.91
C SER A 79 -3.55 -13.74 -1.50
N CYS A 80 -2.55 -14.34 -0.85
CA CYS A 80 -2.73 -14.83 0.53
C CYS A 80 -2.93 -13.66 1.51
N PHE A 81 -2.11 -12.62 1.38
CA PHE A 81 -2.11 -11.40 2.19
C PHE A 81 -1.40 -10.28 1.42
N ILE A 82 -1.42 -9.08 1.97
CA ILE A 82 -0.65 -7.93 1.46
C ILE A 82 0.46 -7.61 2.46
N VAL A 83 1.60 -7.11 1.96
CA VAL A 83 2.67 -6.55 2.80
C VAL A 83 2.83 -5.08 2.43
N CYS A 84 2.60 -4.20 3.39
CA CYS A 84 2.74 -2.77 3.22
C CYS A 84 4.13 -2.29 3.68
N LEU A 85 5.03 -2.03 2.72
CA LEU A 85 6.32 -1.39 3.00
C LEU A 85 6.12 0.12 3.08
N ASP A 86 5.87 0.61 4.28
CA ASP A 86 5.56 2.00 4.55
C ASP A 86 6.80 2.91 4.46
N LYS A 87 6.57 4.13 3.99
CA LYS A 87 7.59 5.18 4.09
C LYS A 87 7.63 5.68 5.52
N ASP A 88 8.83 6.05 5.97
CA ASP A 88 8.99 6.85 7.17
C ASP A 88 8.15 8.11 7.01
N SER A 89 7.22 8.33 7.93
CA SER A 89 6.53 9.59 8.03
C SER A 89 7.59 10.66 8.33
N ASN A 90 7.59 11.79 7.61
CA ASN A 90 8.64 12.81 7.79
C ASN A 90 8.53 13.41 9.19
N GLN A 91 9.56 13.25 10.05
CA GLN A 91 9.54 13.76 11.44
C GLN A 91 9.16 15.25 11.53
N GLN A 92 9.47 16.05 10.51
CA GLN A 92 9.12 17.48 10.42
C GLN A 92 7.62 17.71 10.16
N GLU A 93 7.01 16.99 9.22
CA GLU A 93 5.54 17.04 8.99
C GLU A 93 4.79 16.51 10.22
N GLN A 94 5.34 15.46 10.82
CA GLN A 94 4.85 14.85 12.04
C GLN A 94 4.85 15.81 13.25
N GLN A 95 5.90 16.64 13.39
CA GLN A 95 6.02 17.67 14.42
C GLN A 95 5.08 18.85 14.18
N ALA A 96 4.90 19.27 12.92
CA ALA A 96 3.98 20.33 12.55
C ALA A 96 2.50 19.96 12.83
N GLU A 97 2.10 18.72 12.53
CA GLU A 97 0.76 18.22 12.86
C GLU A 97 0.57 18.01 14.37
N ALA A 98 1.59 17.53 15.09
CA ALA A 98 1.52 17.39 16.55
C ALA A 98 1.41 18.75 17.26
N ALA A 99 2.12 19.78 16.75
CA ALA A 99 2.02 21.15 17.27
C ALA A 99 0.62 21.76 17.05
N ALA A 100 -0.10 21.35 15.99
CA ALA A 100 -1.46 21.81 15.72
C ALA A 100 -2.53 21.14 16.61
N VAL A 101 -2.27 19.92 17.11
CA VAL A 101 -3.22 19.15 17.93
C VAL A 101 -3.06 19.44 19.43
N GLY A 102 -2.09 20.26 19.82
CA GLY A 102 -1.98 20.80 21.18
C GLY A 102 -1.58 19.81 22.27
N ASP A 103 -1.25 18.57 21.90
CA ASP A 103 -0.76 17.56 22.83
C ASP A 103 0.35 16.76 22.14
N ALA A 104 1.41 16.42 22.87
CA ALA A 104 2.50 15.62 22.36
C ALA A 104 1.97 14.20 22.14
N VAL A 105 1.35 13.97 20.98
CA VAL A 105 0.76 12.68 20.60
C VAL A 105 1.82 11.60 20.80
N SER A 106 1.60 10.74 21.80
CA SER A 106 2.50 9.64 22.11
C SER A 106 2.83 8.84 20.85
N ASN A 107 4.07 8.37 20.74
CA ASN A 107 4.51 7.51 19.64
C ASN A 107 3.56 6.33 19.40
N ASP A 108 2.91 5.83 20.45
CA ASP A 108 1.97 4.71 20.34
C ASP A 108 0.65 5.11 19.66
N VAL A 109 0.15 6.33 19.90
CA VAL A 109 -1.01 6.86 19.18
C VAL A 109 -0.67 7.03 17.70
N ARG A 110 0.54 7.55 17.38
CA ARG A 110 0.98 7.72 16.00
C ARG A 110 1.06 6.37 15.25
N ARG A 111 1.67 5.36 15.89
CA ARG A 111 1.73 3.99 15.35
C ARG A 111 0.32 3.42 15.15
N SER A 112 -0.59 3.66 16.09
CA SER A 112 -1.99 3.22 15.98
C SER A 112 -2.71 3.86 14.79
N LEU A 113 -2.55 5.17 14.59
CA LEU A 113 -3.14 5.88 13.44
C LEU A 113 -2.53 5.43 12.10
N GLN A 114 -1.22 5.13 12.07
CA GLN A 114 -0.57 4.58 10.89
C GLN A 114 -1.08 3.17 10.55
N LEU A 115 -1.31 2.32 11.55
CA LEU A 115 -1.89 0.99 11.33
C LEU A 115 -3.37 1.07 10.94
N LEU A 116 -4.14 1.98 11.56
CA LEU A 116 -5.58 2.09 11.35
C LEU A 116 -5.94 2.64 9.97
N HIS A 117 -5.25 3.69 9.50
CA HIS A 117 -5.61 4.39 8.26
C HIS A 117 -4.40 4.94 7.48
N GLY A 118 -3.18 4.54 7.83
CA GLY A 118 -1.95 4.97 7.15
C GLY A 118 -1.68 6.48 7.23
N MET A 119 -2.27 7.18 8.21
CA MET A 119 -2.15 8.64 8.38
C MET A 119 -2.64 9.47 7.18
N GLY A 120 -3.53 8.93 6.35
CA GLY A 120 -4.18 9.66 5.27
C GLY A 120 -3.45 9.59 3.92
N SER A 121 -4.03 10.24 2.90
CA SER A 121 -3.64 10.07 1.49
C SER A 121 -2.30 10.69 1.10
N ARG A 122 -1.79 11.63 1.91
CA ARG A 122 -0.45 12.21 1.74
C ARG A 122 0.65 11.33 2.32
N HIS A 123 0.29 10.34 3.13
CA HIS A 123 1.22 9.45 3.81
C HIS A 123 1.00 8.01 3.27
N ASN A 124 0.84 7.04 4.15
CA ASN A 124 0.76 5.62 3.81
C ASN A 124 -0.69 5.14 3.61
N GLY A 125 -1.70 5.99 3.74
CA GLY A 125 -3.12 5.60 3.65
C GLY A 125 -3.53 5.04 2.29
N ALA A 126 -2.79 5.36 1.23
CA ALA A 126 -2.97 4.80 -0.11
C ALA A 126 -2.06 3.60 -0.42
N ASN A 127 -1.12 3.27 0.48
CA ASN A 127 -0.25 2.09 0.42
C ASN A 127 -0.95 0.88 1.09
N ARG A 128 -2.25 0.73 0.82
CA ARG A 128 -3.16 -0.21 1.48
C ARG A 128 -4.16 -0.76 0.47
N TRP A 129 -4.80 -1.86 0.82
CA TRP A 129 -6.01 -2.34 0.15
C TRP A 129 -7.01 -2.80 1.20
N TYR A 130 -7.91 -1.91 1.63
CA TYR A 130 -8.76 -2.13 2.80
C TYR A 130 -9.79 -3.25 2.65
N ASP A 131 -10.05 -3.70 1.42
CA ASP A 131 -10.87 -4.90 1.18
C ASP A 131 -10.13 -6.20 1.51
N LYS A 132 -8.80 -6.18 1.67
CA LYS A 132 -8.01 -7.37 1.99
C LYS A 132 -8.09 -7.68 3.48
N THR A 133 -8.34 -8.94 3.81
CA THR A 133 -8.48 -9.42 5.18
C THR A 133 -7.21 -9.26 6.03
N MET A 134 -6.03 -9.47 5.46
CA MET A 134 -4.74 -9.31 6.14
C MET A 134 -3.79 -8.46 5.28
N GLN A 135 -3.22 -7.42 5.89
CA GLN A 135 -2.27 -6.49 5.28
C GLN A 135 -1.26 -5.96 6.31
#